data_AF-A0A7C9B9M5-F1
#
_entry.id   AF-A0A7C9B9M5-F1
#
_cell.length_a   1.000
_cell.length_b   1.000
_cell.length_c   1.000
_cell.angle_alpha   90.00
_cell.angle_beta   90.00
_cell.angle_gamma   90.00
#
_symmetry.space_group_name_H-M   'P 1'
#
loop_
_entity.id
_entity.type
_entity.pdbx_description
1 polymer ?
#
loop_
_entity_poly.entity_id
_entity_poly.type
_entity_poly.pdbx_seq_one_letter_code
_entity_poly.pdbx_strand_id
1 'polypeptide(L)'
;MTLAEYVKKRNGVPMSSPRSLRNNLYRSLGAKNFSTFWKYWNPIFGYYLGQKVFRPSRVYFSKSVSLLITFCVCGLLHDLVTLLFRGSTSWFFTIWFLLMGSAVLITRLLNHNFTEKKWIVRALFNLSIILFCFILTLYLTKVAGTFGSFIHKYLSGVLT
;
A
#
# COMPACT_ATOMS: atom_id res chain seq x y z
N MET A 1 -2.63 0.50 24.13
CA MET A 1 -1.85 1.58 23.47
C MET A 1 -2.82 2.44 22.69
N THR A 2 -2.89 3.73 23.00
CA THR A 2 -3.74 4.71 22.32
C THR A 2 -3.18 5.05 20.93
N LEU A 3 -3.97 5.73 20.08
CA LEU A 3 -3.51 6.22 18.78
C LEU A 3 -2.32 7.17 18.93
N ALA A 4 -2.37 8.10 19.89
CA ALA A 4 -1.31 9.06 20.14
C ALA A 4 0.01 8.37 20.53
N GLU A 5 -0.06 7.37 21.42
CA GLU A 5 1.08 6.54 21.80
C GLU A 5 1.61 5.73 20.60
N TYR A 6 0.71 5.16 19.79
CA TYR A 6 1.09 4.42 18.57
C TYR A 6 1.88 5.31 17.61
N VAL A 7 1.35 6.50 17.31
CA VAL A 7 1.98 7.45 16.40
C VAL A 7 3.31 7.94 16.96
N LYS A 8 3.37 8.32 18.24
CA LYS A 8 4.62 8.73 18.89
C LYS A 8 5.69 7.64 18.82
N LYS A 9 5.31 6.37 19.04
CA LYS A 9 6.23 5.22 18.92
C LYS A 9 6.77 5.01 17.51
N ARG A 10 5.94 5.21 16.47
CA ARG A 10 6.37 5.02 15.07
C ARG A 10 7.12 6.22 14.51
N ASN A 11 6.61 7.41 14.77
CA ASN A 11 7.11 8.65 14.18
C ASN A 11 8.27 9.25 15.01
N GLY A 12 8.32 8.97 16.31
CA GLY A 12 9.29 9.54 17.26
C GLY A 12 8.89 10.92 17.78
N VAL A 13 7.79 11.49 17.27
CA VAL A 13 7.23 12.77 17.71
C VAL A 13 5.70 12.64 17.90
N PRO A 14 5.08 13.46 18.75
CA PRO A 14 3.62 13.51 18.88
C PRO A 14 2.93 13.85 17.55
N MET A 15 1.66 13.47 17.43
CA MET A 15 0.85 13.69 16.22
C MET A 15 0.71 15.19 15.87
N SER A 16 0.61 16.05 16.88
CA SER A 16 0.51 17.51 16.74
C SER A 16 1.84 18.21 16.38
N SER A 17 2.96 17.46 16.29
CA SER A 17 4.25 18.08 16.01
C SER A 17 4.34 18.53 14.55
N PRO A 18 4.84 19.75 14.26
CA PRO A 18 5.09 20.18 12.88
C PRO A 18 6.15 19.31 12.17
N ARG A 19 7.00 18.61 12.94
CA ARG A 19 7.99 17.66 12.42
C ARG A 19 7.40 16.30 12.05
N SER A 20 6.11 16.08 12.27
CA SER A 20 5.44 14.79 12.09
C SER A 20 5.58 14.25 10.66
N LEU A 21 5.31 15.08 9.64
CA LEU A 21 5.44 14.67 8.24
C LEU A 21 6.89 14.38 7.85
N ARG A 22 7.82 15.27 8.24
CA ARG A 22 9.25 15.11 7.97
C ARG A 22 9.79 13.81 8.55
N ASN A 23 9.50 13.53 9.82
CA ASN A 23 9.96 12.29 10.46
C ASN A 23 9.33 11.06 9.81
N ASN A 24 8.06 11.13 9.43
CA ASN A 24 7.39 10.02 8.77
C ASN A 24 8.09 9.69 7.44
N LEU A 25 8.28 10.67 6.56
CA LEU A 25 8.96 10.47 5.27
C LEU A 25 10.41 9.99 5.46
N TYR A 26 11.16 10.63 6.37
CA TYR A 26 12.54 10.25 6.64
C TYR A 26 12.67 8.80 7.13
N ARG A 27 11.79 8.37 8.04
CA ARG A 27 11.82 7.01 8.61
C ARG A 27 11.29 5.96 7.64
N SER A 28 10.26 6.30 6.88
CA SER A 28 9.66 5.41 5.87
C SER A 28 10.67 5.11 4.77
N LEU A 29 11.16 6.15 4.08
CA LEU A 29 12.13 5.99 3.01
C LEU A 29 13.43 5.35 3.54
N GLY A 30 13.89 5.77 4.71
CA GLY A 30 15.04 5.19 5.38
C GLY A 30 14.84 3.82 6.03
N ALA A 31 13.70 3.16 5.82
CA ALA A 31 13.42 1.88 6.48
C ALA A 31 14.37 0.78 5.99
N LYS A 32 14.85 -0.04 6.93
CA LYS A 32 15.76 -1.17 6.65
C LYS A 32 15.20 -2.25 5.72
N ASN A 33 13.87 -2.32 5.59
CA ASN A 33 13.19 -3.21 4.65
C ASN A 33 11.78 -2.69 4.39
N PHE A 34 11.17 -3.23 3.33
CA PHE A 34 9.89 -2.75 2.83
C PHE A 34 8.72 -3.03 3.80
N SER A 35 8.79 -4.12 4.57
CA SER A 35 7.83 -4.33 5.65
C SER A 35 7.90 -3.26 6.75
N THR A 36 9.07 -2.67 6.98
CA THR A 36 9.26 -1.60 7.97
C THR A 36 8.87 -0.24 7.40
N PHE A 37 9.05 -0.01 6.09
CA PHE A 37 8.55 1.18 5.39
C PHE A 37 7.08 1.44 5.73
N TRP A 38 6.22 0.41 5.57
CA TRP A 38 4.79 0.51 5.83
C TRP A 38 4.40 0.73 7.29
N LYS A 39 5.30 0.45 8.24
CA LYS A 39 5.06 0.78 9.67
C LYS A 39 5.22 2.26 9.95
N TYR A 40 5.98 2.97 9.11
CA TYR A 40 6.26 4.39 9.25
C TYR A 40 5.35 5.22 8.35
N TRP A 41 5.10 4.79 7.10
CA TRP A 41 4.47 5.57 6.02
C TRP A 41 3.20 6.31 6.43
N ASN A 42 2.31 5.63 7.15
CA ASN A 42 1.12 6.25 7.70
C ASN A 42 0.71 5.56 9.00
N PRO A 43 1.19 6.03 10.17
CA PRO A 43 0.95 5.37 11.44
C PRO A 43 -0.52 5.42 11.86
N ILE A 44 -1.26 6.45 11.42
CA ILE A 44 -2.68 6.63 11.73
C ILE A 44 -3.49 5.56 10.99
N PHE A 45 -3.34 5.47 9.67
CA PHE A 45 -4.01 4.41 8.89
C PHE A 45 -3.57 3.03 9.34
N GLY A 46 -2.26 2.82 9.60
CA GLY A 46 -1.75 1.55 10.10
C GLY A 46 -2.34 1.13 11.45
N TYR A 47 -2.68 2.09 12.34
CA TYR A 47 -3.33 1.82 13.61
C TYR A 47 -4.77 1.31 13.43
N TYR A 48 -5.56 1.97 12.58
CA TYR A 48 -6.96 1.59 12.33
C TYR A 48 -7.06 0.31 11.51
N LEU A 49 -6.32 0.20 10.41
CA LEU A 49 -6.27 -1.00 9.59
C LEU A 49 -5.79 -2.21 10.41
N GLY A 50 -4.79 -2.01 11.28
CA GLY A 50 -4.31 -3.05 12.19
C GLY A 50 -5.40 -3.59 13.11
N GLN A 51 -6.24 -2.73 13.66
CA GLN A 51 -7.29 -3.13 14.62
C GLN A 51 -8.58 -3.58 13.98
N LYS A 52 -8.98 -2.96 12.86
CA LYS A 52 -10.30 -3.15 12.24
C LYS A 52 -10.27 -4.12 11.06
N VAL A 53 -9.10 -4.39 10.48
CA VAL A 53 -8.97 -5.26 9.29
C VAL A 53 -8.00 -6.41 9.55
N PHE A 54 -6.75 -6.10 9.90
CA PHE A 54 -5.72 -7.12 10.07
C PHE A 54 -6.04 -8.05 11.24
N ARG A 55 -6.31 -7.52 12.44
CA ARG A 55 -6.57 -8.36 13.62
C ARG A 55 -7.82 -9.23 13.46
N PRO A 56 -8.97 -8.73 12.96
CA PRO A 56 -10.13 -9.58 12.69
C PRO A 56 -9.87 -10.63 11.61
N SER A 57 -9.23 -10.27 10.50
CA SER A 57 -8.93 -11.23 9.43
C SER A 57 -7.97 -12.35 9.87
N ARG A 58 -7.11 -12.10 10.87
CA ARG A 58 -6.20 -13.10 11.44
C ARG A 58 -6.90 -14.23 12.19
N VAL A 59 -8.18 -14.09 12.52
CA VAL A 59 -8.99 -15.16 13.13
C VAL A 59 -9.24 -16.27 12.12
N TYR A 60 -9.39 -15.93 10.84
CA TYR A 60 -9.76 -16.87 9.77
C TYR A 60 -8.61 -17.20 8.83
N PHE A 61 -7.65 -16.27 8.67
CA PHE A 61 -6.61 -16.36 7.65
C PHE A 61 -5.19 -16.37 8.23
N SER A 62 -4.25 -16.90 7.43
CA SER A 62 -2.82 -16.85 7.75
C SER A 62 -2.31 -15.41 7.78
N LYS A 63 -1.17 -15.20 8.45
CA LYS A 63 -0.56 -13.87 8.60
C LYS A 63 -0.33 -13.15 7.27
N SER A 64 0.08 -13.90 6.25
CA SER A 64 0.35 -13.36 4.91
C SER A 64 -0.93 -12.95 4.20
N VAL A 65 -1.95 -13.81 4.25
CA VAL A 65 -3.26 -13.53 3.63
C VAL A 65 -3.94 -12.34 4.30
N SER A 66 -3.97 -12.27 5.64
CA SER A 66 -4.51 -11.11 6.36
C SER A 66 -3.79 -9.81 6.03
N LEU A 67 -2.47 -9.87 5.75
CA LEU A 67 -1.73 -8.70 5.31
C LEU A 67 -2.21 -8.23 3.94
N LEU A 68 -2.34 -9.14 2.97
CA LEU A 68 -2.85 -8.81 1.64
C LEU A 68 -4.28 -8.24 1.70
N ILE A 69 -5.17 -8.87 2.48
CA ILE A 69 -6.53 -8.35 2.72
C ILE A 69 -6.46 -6.91 3.25
N THR A 70 -5.57 -6.64 4.21
CA THR A 70 -5.42 -5.30 4.77
C THR A 70 -4.98 -4.28 3.73
N PHE A 71 -4.05 -4.66 2.83
CA PHE A 71 -3.64 -3.82 1.71
C PHE A 71 -4.79 -3.59 0.72
N CYS A 72 -5.52 -4.63 0.32
CA CYS A 72 -6.67 -4.52 -0.56
C CYS A 72 -7.74 -3.58 0.02
N VAL A 73 -8.10 -3.74 1.30
CA VAL A 73 -9.07 -2.86 1.96
C VAL A 73 -8.57 -1.42 1.99
N CYS A 74 -7.28 -1.19 2.22
CA CYS A 74 -6.71 0.15 2.14
C CYS A 74 -6.85 0.74 0.72
N GLY A 75 -6.55 -0.04 -0.32
CA GLY A 75 -6.71 0.39 -1.71
C GLY A 75 -8.16 0.67 -2.08
N LEU A 76 -9.09 -0.17 -1.63
CA LEU A 76 -10.54 0.04 -1.82
C LEU A 76 -11.02 1.34 -1.19
N LEU A 77 -10.54 1.69 0.01
CA LEU A 77 -10.87 2.97 0.64
C LEU A 77 -10.36 4.15 -0.18
N HIS A 78 -9.17 4.05 -0.78
CA HIS A 78 -8.65 5.07 -1.69
C HIS A 78 -9.48 5.19 -2.97
N ASP A 79 -9.82 4.06 -3.60
CA ASP A 79 -10.66 4.03 -4.80
C ASP A 79 -12.06 4.62 -4.49
N LEU A 80 -12.65 4.29 -3.34
CA LEU A 80 -13.91 4.87 -2.88
C LEU A 80 -13.82 6.39 -2.72
N VAL A 81 -12.76 6.91 -2.11
CA VAL A 81 -12.53 8.35 -2.03
C VAL A 81 -12.44 8.93 -3.44
N THR A 82 -11.69 8.32 -4.36
CA THR A 82 -11.63 8.83 -5.73
C THR A 82 -12.98 8.80 -6.45
N LEU A 83 -13.81 7.79 -6.21
CA LEU A 83 -15.17 7.71 -6.75
C LEU A 83 -16.02 8.87 -6.24
N LEU A 84 -15.97 9.16 -4.94
CA LEU A 84 -16.74 10.26 -4.34
C LEU A 84 -16.31 11.63 -4.89
N PHE A 85 -15.02 11.84 -5.16
CA PHE A 85 -14.51 13.12 -5.66
C PHE A 85 -14.55 13.26 -7.20
N ARG A 86 -14.36 12.18 -7.96
CA ARG A 86 -14.30 12.21 -9.44
C ARG A 86 -15.59 11.73 -10.11
N GLY A 87 -16.52 11.12 -9.37
CA GLY A 87 -17.76 10.56 -9.90
C GLY A 87 -17.57 9.32 -10.78
N SER A 88 -16.36 8.77 -10.88
CA SER A 88 -16.05 7.61 -11.72
C SER A 88 -15.28 6.55 -10.93
N THR A 89 -15.63 5.29 -11.14
CA THR A 89 -14.97 4.15 -10.50
C THR A 89 -13.60 3.90 -11.15
N SER A 90 -12.57 3.75 -10.33
CA SER A 90 -11.26 3.28 -10.73
C SER A 90 -10.83 2.18 -9.76
N TRP A 91 -10.17 1.14 -10.27
CA TRP A 91 -9.58 0.06 -9.46
C TRP A 91 -8.07 0.25 -9.24
N PHE A 92 -7.57 1.44 -9.57
CA PHE A 92 -6.15 1.73 -9.61
C PHE A 92 -5.48 1.53 -8.24
N PHE A 93 -6.03 2.12 -7.17
CA PHE A 93 -5.41 2.02 -5.85
C PHE A 93 -5.53 0.62 -5.27
N THR A 94 -6.65 -0.09 -5.49
CA THR A 94 -6.79 -1.49 -5.06
C THR A 94 -5.72 -2.38 -5.68
N ILE A 95 -5.53 -2.31 -7.00
CA ILE A 95 -4.49 -3.09 -7.69
C ILE A 95 -3.10 -2.68 -7.20
N TRP A 96 -2.84 -1.39 -7.07
CA TRP A 96 -1.54 -0.90 -6.61
C TRP A 96 -1.21 -1.34 -5.19
N PHE A 97 -2.14 -1.19 -4.24
CA PHE A 97 -1.92 -1.63 -2.87
C PHE A 97 -1.79 -3.15 -2.77
N LEU A 98 -2.51 -3.93 -3.59
CA LEU A 98 -2.32 -5.38 -3.66
C LEU A 98 -0.89 -5.73 -4.11
N LEU A 99 -0.38 -5.09 -5.17
CA LEU A 99 1.00 -5.29 -5.62
C LEU A 99 2.02 -4.90 -4.55
N MET A 100 1.80 -3.80 -3.84
CA MET A 100 2.66 -3.37 -2.74
C MET A 100 2.63 -4.37 -1.57
N GLY A 101 1.45 -4.90 -1.22
CA GLY A 101 1.29 -5.94 -0.21
C GLY A 101 2.04 -7.22 -0.58
N SER A 102 1.94 -7.63 -1.85
CA SER A 102 2.70 -8.76 -2.39
C SER A 102 4.22 -8.50 -2.34
N ALA A 103 4.67 -7.30 -2.70
CA ALA A 103 6.08 -6.92 -2.58
C ALA A 103 6.57 -6.96 -1.12
N VAL A 104 5.74 -6.63 -0.13
CA VAL A 104 6.08 -6.82 1.30
C VAL A 104 6.30 -8.30 1.64
N LEU A 105 5.48 -9.20 1.10
CA LEU A 105 5.63 -10.63 1.35
C LEU A 105 6.87 -11.18 0.64
N ILE A 106 7.06 -10.86 -0.64
CA ILE A 106 8.21 -11.31 -1.44
C ILE A 106 9.52 -10.83 -0.80
N THR A 107 9.63 -9.55 -0.47
CA THR A 107 10.84 -9.01 0.18
C THR A 107 11.11 -9.65 1.55
N ARG A 108 10.06 -10.06 2.27
CA ARG A 108 10.22 -10.82 3.53
C ARG A 108 10.72 -12.24 3.28
N LEU A 109 10.21 -12.92 2.25
CA LEU A 109 10.67 -14.27 1.86
C LEU A 109 12.15 -14.25 1.44
N LEU A 110 12.59 -13.17 0.77
CA LEU A 110 13.98 -12.96 0.40
C LEU A 110 14.88 -12.53 1.57
N ASN A 111 14.37 -12.50 2.81
CA ASN A 111 15.08 -12.04 4.02
C ASN A 111 15.77 -10.68 3.86
N HIS A 112 15.15 -9.82 3.06
CA HIS A 112 15.74 -8.54 2.68
C HIS A 112 15.94 -7.62 3.90
N ASN A 113 17.19 -7.20 4.13
CA ASN A 113 17.56 -6.33 5.25
C ASN A 113 18.78 -5.45 4.91
N PHE A 114 18.56 -4.14 4.80
CA PHE A 114 19.59 -3.14 4.56
C PHE A 114 19.95 -2.34 5.82
N THR A 115 19.92 -2.97 7.00
CA THR A 115 20.26 -2.28 8.27
C THR A 115 21.63 -1.60 8.21
N GLU A 116 22.62 -2.26 7.61
CA GLU A 116 24.01 -1.79 7.50
C GLU A 116 24.25 -0.76 6.39
N LYS A 117 23.25 -0.55 5.50
CA LYS A 117 23.42 0.38 4.38
C LYS A 117 23.05 1.81 4.78
N LYS A 118 23.69 2.78 4.11
CA LYS A 118 23.41 4.22 4.27
C LYS A 118 21.93 4.52 3.97
N TRP A 119 21.41 5.58 4.59
CA TRP A 119 20.00 5.99 4.45
C TRP A 119 19.57 6.13 2.98
N ILE A 120 20.41 6.74 2.13
CA ILE A 120 20.13 6.96 0.71
C ILE A 120 19.90 5.65 -0.04
N VAL A 121 20.72 4.63 0.21
CA VAL A 121 20.59 3.31 -0.43
C VAL A 121 19.25 2.66 -0.06
N ARG A 122 18.86 2.76 1.23
CA ARG A 122 17.56 2.27 1.70
C ARG A 122 16.40 3.01 1.06
N ALA A 123 16.51 4.34 0.94
CA ALA A 123 15.51 5.18 0.31
C ALA A 123 15.33 4.83 -1.17
N LEU A 124 16.42 4.71 -1.92
CA LEU A 124 16.40 4.33 -3.33
C LEU A 124 15.73 2.97 -3.54
N PHE A 125 16.02 1.99 -2.68
CA PHE A 125 15.41 0.67 -2.81
C PHE A 125 13.92 0.65 -2.46
N ASN A 126 13.50 1.33 -1.39
CA ASN A 126 12.09 1.42 -1.06
C ASN A 126 11.32 2.18 -2.17
N LEU A 127 11.91 3.24 -2.73
CA LEU A 127 11.36 4.00 -3.86
C LEU A 127 11.30 3.17 -5.14
N SER A 128 12.32 2.36 -5.44
CA SER A 128 12.31 1.51 -6.63
C SER A 128 11.19 0.48 -6.58
N ILE A 129 10.90 -0.09 -5.40
CA ILE A 129 9.74 -0.99 -5.25
C ILE A 129 8.43 -0.23 -5.46
N ILE A 130 8.26 0.95 -4.84
CA ILE A 130 7.06 1.78 -5.02
C ILE A 130 6.84 2.09 -6.49
N LEU A 131 7.89 2.55 -7.18
CA LEU A 131 7.86 2.93 -8.58
C LEU A 131 7.57 1.72 -9.48
N PHE A 132 8.21 0.58 -9.21
CA PHE A 132 7.96 -0.66 -9.95
C PHE A 132 6.49 -1.10 -9.82
N CYS A 133 5.95 -1.15 -8.60
CA CYS A 133 4.54 -1.49 -8.39
C CYS A 133 3.61 -0.48 -9.07
N PHE A 134 3.95 0.81 -9.05
CA PHE A 134 3.16 1.85 -9.71
C PHE A 134 3.13 1.71 -11.23
N ILE A 135 4.30 1.50 -11.86
CA ILE A 135 4.41 1.26 -13.32
C ILE A 135 3.64 -0.01 -13.70
N LEU A 136 3.77 -1.07 -12.89
CA LEU A 136 3.04 -2.32 -13.11
C LEU A 136 1.53 -2.11 -13.01
N THR A 137 1.04 -1.34 -12.05
CA THR A 137 -0.38 -0.97 -11.98
C THR A 137 -0.82 -0.24 -13.24
N LEU A 138 -0.07 0.78 -13.70
CA LEU A 138 -0.42 1.52 -14.91
C LEU A 138 -0.55 0.59 -16.13
N TYR A 139 0.40 -0.34 -16.28
CA TYR A 139 0.35 -1.33 -17.34
C TYR A 139 -0.90 -2.23 -17.22
N LEU A 140 -1.14 -2.80 -16.04
CA LEU A 140 -2.29 -3.69 -15.81
C LEU A 140 -3.63 -2.97 -16.02
N THR A 141 -3.77 -1.74 -15.53
CA THR A 141 -5.01 -0.97 -15.71
C THR A 141 -5.23 -0.57 -17.16
N LYS A 142 -4.16 -0.26 -17.91
CA LYS A 142 -4.26 0.03 -19.34
C LYS A 142 -4.70 -1.20 -20.12
N VAL A 143 -4.06 -2.35 -19.87
CA VAL A 143 -4.41 -3.62 -20.52
C VAL A 143 -5.84 -4.03 -20.20
N ALA A 144 -6.27 -3.92 -18.94
CA ALA A 144 -7.64 -4.22 -18.54
C ALA A 144 -8.67 -3.31 -19.23
N GLY A 145 -8.38 -2.01 -19.35
CA GLY A 145 -9.23 -1.06 -20.08
C GLY A 145 -9.34 -1.39 -21.57
N THR A 146 -8.22 -1.71 -22.23
CA THR A 146 -8.20 -2.13 -23.64
C THR A 146 -8.99 -3.42 -23.86
N PHE A 147 -8.82 -4.41 -22.96
CA PHE A 147 -9.55 -5.68 -23.03
C PHE A 147 -11.07 -5.49 -22.81
N GLY A 148 -11.46 -4.63 -21.87
CA GLY A 148 -12.87 -4.30 -21.64
C GLY A 148 -13.53 -3.65 -22.86
N SER A 149 -12.84 -2.73 -23.53
CA SER A 149 -13.32 -2.12 -24.78
C SER A 149 -13.45 -3.14 -25.92
N PHE A 150 -12.51 -4.07 -26.03
CA PHE A 150 -12.56 -5.15 -27.02
C PHE A 150 -13.77 -6.07 -26.82
N ILE A 151 -14.02 -6.53 -25.59
CA ILE A 151 -15.19 -7.38 -25.27
C ILE A 151 -16.49 -6.64 -25.54
N HIS A 152 -16.61 -5.37 -25.12
CA HIS A 152 -17.82 -4.59 -25.37
C HIS A 152 -18.09 -4.48 -26.87
N LYS A 153 -17.07 -4.19 -27.68
CA LYS A 153 -17.20 -4.09 -29.15
C LYS A 153 -17.56 -5.43 -29.78
N TYR A 154 -16.97 -6.53 -29.30
CA TYR A 154 -17.26 -7.88 -29.80
C TYR A 154 -18.70 -8.29 -29.47
N LEU A 155 -19.15 -8.09 -28.24
CA LEU A 155 -20.53 -8.40 -27.83
C LEU A 155 -21.56 -7.51 -28.53
N SER A 156 -21.29 -6.22 -28.71
CA SER A 156 -22.19 -5.32 -29.45
C SER A 156 -22.27 -5.64 -30.93
N GLY A 157 -21.19 -6.18 -31.53
CA GLY A 157 -21.16 -6.58 -32.94
C GLY A 157 -21.72 -7.97 -33.21
N VAL A 158 -21.86 -8.83 -32.20
CA VAL A 158 -22.52 -10.14 -32.29
C VAL A 158 -24.03 -10.04 -32.09
N LEU A 159 -24.52 -8.94 -31.50
CA LEU A 159 -25.93 -8.66 -31.24
C LEU A 159 -26.60 -7.76 -32.30
N THR A 160 -25.91 -7.47 -33.41
CA THR A 160 -26.42 -6.76 -34.60
C THR A 160 -26.26 -7.63 -35.83
#